data_AF-A0A7G7CNV8-F1
#
_entry.id   AF-A0A7G7CNV8-F1
#
_cell.length_a   1.000
_cell.length_b   1.000
_cell.length_c   1.000
_cell.angle_alpha   90.00
_cell.angle_beta   90.00
_cell.angle_gamma   90.00
#
_symmetry.space_group_name_H-M   'P 1'
#
loop_
_entity.id
_entity.type
_entity.pdbx_description
1 polymer ?
#
loop_
_entity_poly.entity_id
_entity_poly.type
_entity_poly.pdbx_seq_one_letter_code
_entity_poly.pdbx_strand_id
1 'polypeptide(L)'
;MPDNTFDTYRESRSTARGIITAGIVVLIVAALAALSAAWYALSTKPNDAPEDADSPAAATVTVTAPPQSATELTGTYSGRVSSATAAEAGDNKEWTMMVTFGGNTATLGYPDSGCFVYLSEPVDDAGATVFKASPVSKKCNADGTWSFRPNEDGLYAEYSEGSDLLVTGQVRRD
;
A
#
# COMPACT_ATOMS: atom_id res chain seq x y z
N MET A 1 0.63 13.10 -73.15
CA MET A 1 0.55 13.82 -71.86
C MET A 1 0.44 12.78 -70.77
N PRO A 2 1.46 12.55 -69.93
CA PRO A 2 1.33 11.66 -68.80
C PRO A 2 0.65 12.40 -67.64
N ASP A 3 -0.40 11.78 -67.10
CA ASP A 3 -1.19 12.29 -65.98
C ASP A 3 -0.33 12.42 -64.70
N ASN A 4 -0.62 13.46 -63.93
CA ASN A 4 0.18 13.91 -62.80
C ASN A 4 0.15 12.92 -61.61
N THR A 5 1.21 12.12 -61.46
CA THR A 5 1.44 11.18 -60.33
C THR A 5 1.59 11.86 -58.96
N PHE A 6 1.66 13.20 -58.90
CA PHE A 6 1.88 13.95 -57.65
C PHE A 6 0.61 14.26 -56.85
N ASP A 7 -0.59 14.12 -57.44
CA ASP A 7 -1.85 14.37 -56.72
C ASP A 7 -2.17 13.22 -55.74
N THR A 8 -1.87 11.96 -56.12
CA THR A 8 -2.13 10.77 -55.29
C THR A 8 -1.37 10.78 -53.95
N TYR A 9 -0.20 11.41 -53.89
CA TYR A 9 0.59 11.52 -52.66
C TYR A 9 0.09 12.59 -51.69
N ARG A 10 -0.65 13.59 -52.19
CA ARG A 10 -1.19 14.68 -51.36
C ARG A 10 -2.44 14.24 -50.62
N GLU A 11 -3.25 13.41 -51.26
CA GLU A 11 -4.49 12.85 -50.69
C GLU A 11 -4.20 11.90 -49.51
N SER A 12 -3.17 11.04 -49.62
CA SER A 12 -2.78 10.09 -48.57
C SER A 12 -2.29 10.73 -47.26
N ARG A 13 -1.69 11.92 -47.31
CA ARG A 13 -1.26 12.63 -46.08
C ARG A 13 -2.43 13.19 -45.27
N SER A 14 -3.53 13.54 -45.93
CA SER A 14 -4.72 14.10 -45.27
C SER A 14 -5.52 13.01 -44.56
N THR A 15 -5.70 11.86 -45.21
CA THR A 15 -6.41 10.69 -44.66
C THR A 15 -5.66 10.08 -43.48
N ALA A 16 -4.33 9.94 -43.58
CA ALA A 16 -3.52 9.44 -42.47
C ALA A 16 -3.57 10.35 -41.24
N ARG A 17 -3.54 11.68 -41.43
CA ARG A 17 -3.72 12.64 -40.34
C ARG A 17 -5.12 12.55 -39.72
N GLY A 18 -6.17 12.39 -40.54
CA GLY A 18 -7.54 12.21 -40.05
C GLY A 18 -7.70 10.99 -39.14
N ILE A 19 -7.13 9.84 -39.53
CA ILE A 19 -7.19 8.60 -38.74
C ILE A 19 -6.40 8.75 -37.43
N ILE A 20 -5.23 9.36 -37.46
CA ILE A 20 -4.41 9.60 -36.26
C ILE A 20 -5.13 10.55 -35.30
N THR A 21 -5.72 11.64 -35.81
CA THR A 21 -6.49 12.58 -34.99
C THR A 21 -7.71 11.90 -34.37
N ALA A 22 -8.44 11.09 -35.12
CA ALA A 22 -9.56 10.31 -34.59
C ALA A 22 -9.11 9.34 -33.46
N GLY A 23 -7.98 8.65 -33.64
CA GLY A 23 -7.43 7.76 -32.61
C GLY A 23 -7.03 8.50 -31.32
N ILE A 24 -6.39 9.66 -31.45
CA ILE A 24 -6.01 10.50 -30.29
C ILE A 24 -7.26 10.97 -29.53
N VAL A 25 -8.30 11.40 -30.25
CA VAL A 25 -9.55 11.85 -29.62
C VAL A 25 -10.20 10.72 -28.83
N VAL A 26 -10.26 9.50 -29.37
CA VAL A 26 -10.80 8.33 -28.66
C VAL A 26 -10.01 8.04 -27.38
N LEU A 27 -8.68 8.10 -27.42
CA LEU A 27 -7.84 7.90 -26.24
C LEU A 27 -8.07 8.95 -25.16
N ILE A 28 -8.22 10.22 -25.55
CA ILE A 28 -8.50 11.30 -24.60
C ILE A 28 -9.87 11.11 -23.94
N VAL A 29 -10.90 10.76 -24.72
CA VAL A 29 -12.25 10.50 -24.18
C VAL A 29 -12.24 9.31 -23.22
N ALA A 30 -11.54 8.22 -23.56
CA ALA A 30 -11.41 7.06 -22.69
C ALA A 30 -10.67 7.39 -21.38
N ALA A 31 -9.60 8.19 -21.45
CA ALA A 31 -8.85 8.62 -20.27
C ALA A 31 -9.71 9.51 -19.35
N LEU A 32 -10.49 10.44 -19.91
CA LEU A 32 -11.41 11.29 -19.15
C LEU A 32 -12.54 10.48 -18.51
N ALA A 33 -13.09 9.48 -19.23
CA ALA A 33 -14.09 8.57 -18.68
C ALA A 33 -13.54 7.77 -17.49
N ALA A 34 -12.34 7.20 -17.62
CA ALA A 34 -11.69 6.46 -16.53
C ALA A 34 -11.41 7.35 -15.31
N LEU A 35 -10.93 8.57 -15.52
CA LEU A 35 -10.70 9.54 -14.44
C LEU A 35 -12.01 9.97 -13.77
N SER A 36 -13.09 10.16 -14.53
CA SER A 36 -14.40 10.51 -13.96
C SER A 36 -15.01 9.36 -13.13
N ALA A 37 -14.85 8.11 -13.57
CA ALA A 37 -15.30 6.94 -12.83
C ALA A 37 -14.51 6.75 -11.53
N ALA A 38 -13.19 6.92 -11.58
CA ALA A 38 -12.35 6.92 -10.38
C ALA A 38 -12.75 8.04 -9.42
N TRP A 39 -13.02 9.25 -9.92
CA TRP A 39 -13.47 10.36 -9.09
C TRP A 39 -14.82 10.11 -8.43
N TYR A 40 -15.79 9.52 -9.15
CA TYR A 40 -17.08 9.14 -8.60
C TYR A 40 -16.95 8.06 -7.52
N ALA A 41 -16.13 7.04 -7.75
CA ALA A 41 -15.87 5.98 -6.76
C ALA A 41 -15.20 6.50 -5.48
N LEU A 42 -14.33 7.51 -5.60
CA LEU A 42 -13.71 8.15 -4.43
C LEU A 42 -14.61 9.20 -3.74
N SER A 43 -15.58 9.78 -4.46
CA SER A 43 -16.45 10.85 -3.92
C SER A 43 -17.73 10.33 -3.27
N THR A 44 -18.12 9.08 -3.52
CA THR A 44 -19.20 8.42 -2.77
C THR A 44 -18.72 8.13 -1.35
N LYS A 45 -19.06 9.00 -0.40
CA LYS A 45 -19.10 8.62 1.02
C LYS A 45 -20.03 7.41 1.18
N PRO A 46 -19.71 6.44 2.06
CA PRO A 46 -20.65 5.40 2.44
C PRO A 46 -21.84 6.11 3.07
N ASN A 47 -22.99 6.06 2.39
CA ASN A 47 -24.24 6.50 3.00
C ASN A 47 -24.77 5.33 3.83
N ASP A 48 -25.13 5.64 5.07
CA ASP A 48 -25.69 4.72 6.05
C ASP A 48 -26.86 3.89 5.51
N ALA A 49 -26.99 2.71 6.12
CA ALA A 49 -27.97 1.63 5.96
C ALA A 49 -29.36 1.95 5.37
N PRO A 50 -30.01 0.89 4.87
CA PRO A 50 -31.33 0.54 5.36
C PRO A 50 -31.29 -0.76 6.15
N GLU A 51 -31.93 -0.70 7.32
CA GLU A 51 -32.28 -1.80 8.20
C GLU A 51 -33.08 -2.92 7.48
N ASP A 52 -32.82 -4.14 7.93
CA ASP A 52 -33.67 -5.32 7.97
C ASP A 52 -34.24 -5.93 6.68
N ALA A 53 -33.69 -7.10 6.34
CA ALA A 53 -34.47 -8.25 5.88
C ALA A 53 -33.73 -9.57 6.23
N ASP A 54 -34.01 -10.06 7.43
CA ASP A 54 -34.17 -11.48 7.80
C ASP A 54 -33.42 -12.53 6.94
N SER A 55 -32.25 -12.97 7.42
CA SER A 55 -31.72 -14.30 7.08
C SER A 55 -30.78 -14.83 8.16
N PRO A 56 -30.88 -16.12 8.54
CA PRO A 56 -30.46 -16.59 9.85
C PRO A 56 -28.95 -16.84 9.93
N ALA A 57 -28.36 -16.35 11.01
CA ALA A 57 -27.14 -16.84 11.65
C ALA A 57 -25.94 -17.11 10.72
N ALA A 58 -25.42 -16.07 10.08
CA ALA A 58 -23.98 -16.06 9.76
C ALA A 58 -23.23 -15.79 11.07
N ALA A 59 -22.58 -16.82 11.59
CA ALA A 59 -21.77 -16.75 12.80
C ALA A 59 -20.83 -15.54 12.75
N THR A 60 -21.07 -14.54 13.61
CA THR A 60 -20.08 -13.56 14.02
C THR A 60 -18.93 -14.31 14.66
N VAL A 61 -17.91 -14.63 13.87
CA VAL A 61 -16.61 -15.02 14.40
C VAL A 61 -15.92 -13.73 14.82
N THR A 62 -16.27 -13.25 16.01
CA THR A 62 -15.48 -12.23 16.70
C THR A 62 -14.18 -12.90 17.15
N VAL A 63 -13.18 -12.97 16.27
CA VAL A 63 -11.81 -13.33 16.66
C VAL A 63 -11.19 -12.11 17.35
N THR A 64 -11.64 -11.82 18.57
CA THR A 64 -10.79 -11.08 19.52
C THR A 64 -9.90 -12.11 20.19
N ALA A 65 -9.02 -12.73 19.41
CA ALA A 65 -7.87 -13.40 19.98
C ALA A 65 -6.79 -12.32 20.18
N PRO A 66 -6.42 -11.97 21.42
CA PRO A 66 -5.10 -11.36 21.63
C PRO A 66 -4.07 -12.27 20.96
N PRO A 67 -3.04 -11.75 20.27
CA PRO A 67 -2.13 -12.57 19.47
C PRO A 67 -1.55 -13.69 20.35
N GLN A 68 -2.03 -14.91 20.11
CA GLN A 68 -1.52 -16.10 20.75
C GLN A 68 -0.24 -16.45 20.01
N SER A 69 0.88 -16.05 20.60
CA SER A 69 2.23 -16.24 20.08
C SER A 69 2.62 -15.34 18.90
N ALA A 70 3.83 -14.80 18.99
CA ALA A 70 4.46 -13.94 18.00
C ALA A 70 4.55 -14.62 16.60
N THR A 71 4.56 -15.94 16.53
CA THR A 71 4.65 -16.70 15.28
C THR A 71 3.43 -16.65 14.37
N GLU A 72 2.24 -16.25 14.86
CA GLU A 72 1.00 -16.20 14.07
C GLU A 72 0.41 -14.78 13.96
N LEU A 73 1.26 -13.80 13.72
CA LEU A 73 0.79 -12.47 13.31
C LEU A 73 0.00 -12.60 11.99
N THR A 74 -1.27 -12.18 12.00
CA THR A 74 -2.13 -12.18 10.83
C THR A 74 -3.00 -10.92 10.79
N GLY A 75 -3.28 -10.45 9.57
CA GLY A 75 -4.11 -9.27 9.34
C GLY A 75 -3.31 -7.99 9.07
N THR A 76 -4.04 -6.89 8.94
CA THR A 76 -3.49 -5.58 8.59
C THR A 76 -3.46 -4.68 9.83
N TYR A 77 -2.34 -3.99 10.00
CA TYR A 77 -2.11 -3.05 11.07
C TYR A 77 -1.63 -1.73 10.48
N SER A 78 -2.10 -0.62 11.02
CA SER A 78 -1.68 0.72 10.65
C SER A 78 -1.34 1.56 11.88
N GLY A 79 -0.47 2.54 11.72
CA GLY A 79 -0.10 3.39 12.84
C GLY A 79 0.93 4.45 12.50
N ARG A 80 1.49 5.04 13.56
CA ARG A 80 2.52 6.08 13.47
C ARG A 80 3.81 5.54 14.04
N VAL A 81 4.89 5.80 13.31
CA VAL A 81 6.25 5.50 13.73
C VAL A 81 7.09 6.76 13.64
N SER A 82 8.14 6.82 14.44
CA SER A 82 9.10 7.90 14.49
C SER A 82 10.53 7.36 14.42
N SER A 83 11.46 8.24 14.09
CA SER A 83 12.87 7.90 14.18
C SER A 83 13.28 7.86 15.64
N ALA A 84 13.82 6.73 16.10
CA ALA A 84 14.27 6.56 17.48
C ALA A 84 15.42 7.54 17.81
N THR A 85 16.35 7.73 16.88
CA THR A 85 17.47 8.67 17.05
C THR A 85 17.03 10.14 17.03
N ALA A 86 16.04 10.50 16.21
CA ALA A 86 15.51 11.85 16.18
C ALA A 86 14.64 12.16 17.42
N ALA A 87 13.93 11.16 17.94
CA ALA A 87 13.15 11.27 19.17
C ALA A 87 14.03 11.63 20.38
N GLU A 88 15.21 10.99 20.50
CA GLU A 88 16.18 11.33 21.55
C GLU A 88 16.73 12.76 21.42
N ALA A 89 16.82 13.28 20.19
CA ALA A 89 17.24 14.64 19.90
C ALA A 89 16.11 15.68 20.03
N GLY A 90 14.88 15.27 20.36
CA GLY A 90 13.71 16.14 20.47
C GLY A 90 13.07 16.53 19.12
N ASP A 91 13.48 15.90 18.02
CA ASP A 91 12.92 16.09 16.67
C ASP A 91 11.99 14.91 16.33
N ASN A 92 10.78 14.93 16.88
CA ASN A 92 9.78 13.87 16.69
C ASN A 92 9.07 14.00 15.34
N LYS A 93 9.78 13.63 14.27
CA LYS A 93 9.15 13.46 12.97
C LYS A 93 8.47 12.10 12.91
N GLU A 94 7.14 12.11 12.95
CA GLU A 94 6.31 10.90 12.81
C GLU A 94 5.85 10.72 11.36
N TRP A 95 5.73 9.47 10.92
CA TRP A 95 5.15 9.10 9.63
C TRP A 95 4.25 7.88 9.74
N THR A 96 3.42 7.69 8.73
CA THR A 96 2.43 6.60 8.69
C THR A 96 3.10 5.30 8.24
N MET A 97 2.79 4.22 8.95
CA MET A 97 3.21 2.86 8.62
C MET A 97 1.98 1.98 8.47
N MET A 98 2.01 1.07 7.50
CA MET A 98 1.07 -0.03 7.37
C MET A 98 1.85 -1.34 7.25
N VAL A 99 1.38 -2.39 7.92
CA VAL A 99 1.96 -3.73 7.81
C VAL A 99 0.83 -4.75 7.71
N THR A 100 0.96 -5.67 6.76
CA THR A 100 0.01 -6.78 6.58
C THR A 100 0.76 -8.08 6.75
N PHE A 101 0.34 -8.88 7.73
CA PHE A 101 0.92 -10.18 8.03
C PHE A 101 0.09 -11.31 7.42
N GLY A 102 0.78 -12.23 6.75
CA GLY A 102 0.23 -13.47 6.20
C GLY A 102 0.67 -14.71 6.98
N GLY A 103 1.00 -14.57 8.27
CA GLY A 103 1.61 -15.62 9.10
C GLY A 103 3.13 -15.62 8.95
N ASN A 104 3.66 -16.42 8.03
CA ASN A 104 5.12 -16.59 7.88
C ASN A 104 5.82 -15.45 7.12
N THR A 105 5.06 -14.51 6.57
CA THR A 105 5.57 -13.38 5.78
C THR A 105 4.73 -12.15 6.07
N ALA A 106 5.28 -10.97 5.81
CA ALA A 106 4.52 -9.74 5.89
C ALA A 106 4.97 -8.74 4.82
N THR A 107 4.08 -7.79 4.51
CA THR A 107 4.41 -6.64 3.66
C THR A 107 4.21 -5.38 4.47
N LEU A 108 5.24 -4.56 4.50
CA LEU A 108 5.29 -3.28 5.20
C LEU A 108 5.36 -2.16 4.16
N GLY A 109 4.54 -1.13 4.35
CA GLY A 109 4.49 0.03 3.49
C GLY A 109 4.50 1.34 4.27
N TYR A 110 5.17 2.33 3.70
CA TYR A 110 5.07 3.73 4.11
C TYR A 110 4.33 4.49 3.00
N PRO A 111 3.02 4.76 3.16
CA PRO A 111 2.19 5.34 2.10
C PRO A 111 2.73 6.69 1.61
N ASP A 112 3.21 7.53 2.53
CA ASP A 112 3.67 8.89 2.25
C ASP A 112 4.96 8.93 1.39
N SER A 113 5.83 7.92 1.53
CA SER A 113 7.10 7.84 0.79
C SER A 113 7.06 6.86 -0.39
N GLY A 114 6.03 6.00 -0.45
CA GLY A 114 5.93 4.91 -1.42
C GLY A 114 7.02 3.86 -1.23
N CYS A 115 7.57 3.74 -0.02
CA CYS A 115 8.54 2.71 0.33
C CYS A 115 7.81 1.45 0.80
N PHE A 116 8.10 0.33 0.13
CA PHE A 116 7.58 -1.00 0.47
C PHE A 116 8.72 -1.96 0.80
N VAL A 117 8.53 -2.73 1.86
CA VAL A 117 9.47 -3.68 2.42
C VAL A 117 8.76 -5.03 2.59
N TYR A 118 9.42 -6.08 2.14
CA TYR A 118 8.99 -7.44 2.35
C TYR A 118 9.65 -7.97 3.63
N LEU A 119 8.86 -8.64 4.47
CA LEU A 119 9.29 -9.20 5.73
C LEU A 119 9.20 -10.73 5.66
N SER A 120 10.30 -11.39 5.99
CA SER A 120 10.42 -12.85 5.89
C SER A 120 11.19 -13.43 7.07
N GLU A 121 11.23 -14.76 7.12
CA GLU A 121 12.01 -15.52 8.11
C GLU A 121 11.65 -15.10 9.55
N PRO A 122 10.37 -15.18 9.95
CA PRO A 122 9.97 -14.82 11.31
C PRO A 122 10.69 -15.71 12.33
N VAL A 123 11.24 -15.07 13.34
CA VAL A 123 11.84 -15.71 14.51
C VAL A 123 11.17 -15.15 15.75
N ASP A 124 10.70 -16.02 16.63
CA ASP A 124 10.25 -15.61 17.95
C ASP A 124 11.45 -15.30 18.83
N ASP A 125 11.54 -14.06 19.32
CA ASP A 125 12.58 -13.61 20.24
C ASP A 125 11.99 -12.77 21.37
N ALA A 126 12.23 -13.19 22.62
CA ALA A 126 11.81 -12.48 23.83
C ALA A 126 10.34 -11.97 23.83
N GLY A 127 9.41 -12.72 23.23
CA GLY A 127 7.99 -12.34 23.14
C GLY A 127 7.65 -11.34 22.04
N ALA A 128 8.57 -11.08 21.12
CA ALA A 128 8.37 -10.36 19.88
C ALA A 128 8.60 -11.27 18.67
N THR A 129 7.96 -10.93 17.55
CA THR A 129 8.22 -11.55 16.25
C THR A 129 9.23 -10.71 15.50
N VAL A 130 10.39 -11.27 15.21
CA VAL A 130 11.44 -10.61 14.47
C VAL A 130 11.44 -11.10 13.04
N PHE A 131 11.35 -10.18 12.08
CA PHE A 131 11.42 -10.46 10.66
C PHE A 131 12.66 -9.83 10.05
N LYS A 132 13.23 -10.51 9.07
CA LYS A 132 14.23 -9.94 8.18
C LYS A 132 13.55 -9.01 7.18
N ALA A 133 14.08 -7.79 7.06
CA ALA A 133 13.59 -6.81 6.10
C ALA A 133 14.26 -6.99 4.74
N SER A 134 13.50 -6.81 3.67
CA SER A 134 14.01 -6.79 2.30
C SER A 134 13.29 -5.70 1.50
N PRO A 135 14.00 -4.65 1.05
CA PRO A 135 13.37 -3.54 0.35
C PRO A 135 12.87 -4.02 -1.01
N VAL A 136 11.59 -3.78 -1.30
CA VAL A 136 10.97 -4.12 -2.60
C VAL A 136 11.17 -2.98 -3.60
N SER A 137 11.29 -1.76 -3.11
CA SER A 137 11.49 -0.56 -3.92
C SER A 137 12.88 0.03 -3.71
N LYS A 138 13.46 0.62 -4.76
CA LYS A 138 14.73 1.38 -4.67
C LYS A 138 14.64 2.65 -3.81
N LYS A 139 13.44 3.03 -3.38
CA LYS A 139 13.19 4.17 -2.49
C LYS A 139 13.32 3.80 -1.00
N CYS A 140 13.47 2.52 -0.70
CA CYS A 140 13.70 2.01 0.64
C CYS A 140 15.17 1.69 0.83
N ASN A 141 15.70 2.05 2.00
CA ASN A 141 16.89 1.42 2.54
C ASN A 141 16.44 0.72 3.82
N ALA A 142 16.26 -0.61 3.73
CA ALA A 142 15.62 -1.38 4.79
C ALA A 142 16.19 -2.81 4.80
N ASP A 143 17.47 -2.95 5.09
CA ASP A 143 18.20 -4.24 5.08
C ASP A 143 18.35 -4.86 6.49
N GLY A 144 17.74 -4.24 7.50
CA GLY A 144 17.78 -4.63 8.90
C GLY A 144 16.68 -5.62 9.31
N THR A 145 16.26 -5.51 10.56
CA THR A 145 15.24 -6.37 11.17
C THR A 145 14.09 -5.56 11.73
N TRP A 146 12.88 -6.07 11.55
CA TRP A 146 11.67 -5.55 12.17
C TRP A 146 11.23 -6.45 13.33
N SER A 147 11.07 -5.88 14.50
CA SER A 147 10.52 -6.54 15.68
C SER A 147 9.11 -6.04 15.93
N PHE A 148 8.16 -6.96 16.12
CA PHE A 148 6.79 -6.65 16.49
C PHE A 148 6.45 -7.32 17.82
N ARG A 149 6.18 -6.51 18.83
CA ARG A 149 5.79 -6.99 20.16
C ARG A 149 4.32 -6.67 20.42
N PRO A 150 3.49 -7.65 20.83
CA PRO A 150 2.15 -7.37 21.32
C PRO A 150 2.15 -6.35 22.47
N ASN A 151 1.23 -5.39 22.41
CA ASN A 151 0.90 -4.51 23.54
C ASN A 151 -0.62 -4.48 23.75
N GLU A 152 -1.09 -3.74 24.76
CA GLU A 152 -2.53 -3.68 25.09
C GLU A 152 -3.40 -3.15 23.95
N ASP A 153 -2.81 -2.35 23.05
CA ASP A 153 -3.49 -1.57 22.02
C ASP A 153 -3.26 -2.09 20.59
N GLY A 154 -2.49 -3.17 20.40
CA GLY A 154 -2.00 -3.62 19.10
C GLY A 154 -0.58 -4.18 19.16
N LEU A 155 0.31 -3.63 18.33
CA LEU A 155 1.71 -4.03 18.24
C LEU A 155 2.62 -2.81 18.39
N TYR A 156 3.68 -2.97 19.19
CA TYR A 156 4.82 -2.09 19.20
C TYR A 156 5.82 -2.57 18.13
N ALA A 157 6.18 -1.69 17.22
CA ALA A 157 7.05 -1.97 16.09
C ALA A 157 8.41 -1.29 16.28
N GLU A 158 9.49 -2.02 16.02
CA GLU A 158 10.86 -1.52 16.11
C GLU A 158 11.66 -1.95 14.88
N TYR A 159 12.45 -1.05 14.33
CA TYR A 159 13.40 -1.33 13.25
C TYR A 159 14.82 -1.11 13.72
N SER A 160 15.66 -2.12 13.51
CA SER A 160 17.08 -2.07 13.84
C SER A 160 17.96 -2.47 12.67
N GLU A 161 19.11 -1.81 12.55
CA GLU A 161 20.20 -2.22 11.66
C GLU A 161 21.44 -2.52 12.53
N GLY A 162 21.81 -3.80 12.62
CA GLY A 162 22.85 -4.22 13.56
C GLY A 162 22.45 -3.94 15.00
N SER A 163 23.21 -3.07 15.69
CA SER A 163 22.92 -2.62 17.07
C SER A 163 22.07 -1.36 17.16
N ASP A 164 21.83 -0.69 16.04
CA ASP A 164 21.26 0.65 16.05
C ASP A 164 19.74 0.57 15.89
N LEU A 165 19.00 1.05 16.89
CA LEU A 165 17.56 1.22 16.82
C LEU A 165 17.26 2.51 16.04
N LEU A 166 16.56 2.38 14.92
CA LEU A 166 16.36 3.49 13.98
C LEU A 166 14.91 3.97 13.95
N VAL A 167 13.94 3.08 14.08
CA VAL A 167 12.52 3.40 14.02
C VAL A 167 11.78 2.72 15.15
N THR A 168 10.81 3.43 15.73
CA THR A 168 9.91 2.86 16.72
C THR A 168 8.49 3.42 16.56
N GLY A 169 7.48 2.69 16.98
CA GLY A 169 6.13 3.21 17.08
C GLY A 169 5.09 2.16 17.41
N GLN A 170 3.83 2.57 17.31
CA GLN A 170 2.70 1.70 17.59
C GLN A 170 1.83 1.56 16.35
N VAL A 171 1.45 0.32 16.06
CA VAL A 171 0.51 -0.03 15.01
C VAL A 171 -0.66 -0.79 15.62
N ARG A 172 -1.87 -0.46 15.16
CA ARG A 172 -3.12 -1.05 15.62
C ARG A 172 -3.76 -1.81 14.48
N ARG A 173 -4.54 -2.83 14.81
CA ARG A 173 -5.27 -3.61 13.81
C ARG A 173 -6.36 -2.74 13.18
N ASP A 174 -6.42 -2.72 11.86
CA ASP A 174 -7.51 -2.08 11.09
C ASP A 174 -8.76 -2.98 11.02
#